data_AF-A0A2V5WQ78-F1
#
_entry.id   AF-A0A2V5WQ78-F1
#
_cell.length_a   1.000
_cell.length_b   1.000
_cell.length_c   1.000
_cell.angle_alpha   90.00
_cell.angle_beta   90.00
_cell.angle_gamma   90.00
#
_symmetry.space_group_name_H-M   'P 1'
#
loop_
_entity.id
_entity.type
_entity.pdbx_description
1 polymer ?
#
loop_
_entity_poly.entity_id
_entity_poly.type
_entity_poly.pdbx_seq_one_letter_code
_entity_poly.pdbx_strand_id
1 'polypeptide(L)'
;MIDVTIGTTSVVETVAVEGIDWSIAAGDYWVVGGPPGSGKSDLLATLAGLHRPLKGTLRFFGSDIAELGEDDFLAARLRIGLVFENGGRSFNHLTVAENAALPLRYHHHAQTVET
;
A
#
# COMPACT_ATOMS: atom_id res chain seq x y z
N MET A 1 -36.63 26.77 24.83
CA MET A 1 -36.00 25.46 25.05
C MET A 1 -36.13 24.73 23.73
N ILE A 2 -35.03 24.47 23.03
CA ILE A 2 -35.06 23.72 21.76
C ILE A 2 -34.45 22.36 22.07
N ASP A 3 -35.27 21.32 22.05
CA ASP A 3 -34.81 19.94 22.08
C ASP A 3 -34.25 19.59 20.70
N VAL A 4 -32.98 19.21 20.65
CA VAL A 4 -32.34 18.69 19.44
C VAL A 4 -31.99 17.23 19.69
N THR A 5 -32.68 16.33 19.00
CA THR A 5 -32.37 14.89 18.98
C THR A 5 -31.64 14.58 17.68
N ILE A 6 -30.36 14.24 17.78
CA ILE A 6 -29.56 13.76 16.64
C ILE A 6 -29.45 12.24 16.76
N GLY A 7 -30.04 11.52 15.80
CA GLY A 7 -29.74 10.11 15.58
C GLY A 7 -28.63 9.98 14.55
N THR A 8 -27.50 9.35 14.89
CA THR A 8 -26.50 8.94 13.90
C THR A 8 -26.70 7.46 13.62
N THR A 9 -27.12 7.11 12.41
CA THR A 9 -27.04 5.72 11.94
C THR A 9 -25.64 5.48 11.39
N SER A 10 -24.94 4.50 11.97
CA SER A 10 -23.62 4.04 11.54
C SER A 10 -23.60 3.65 10.06
N VAL A 11 -22.56 4.04 9.32
CA VAL A 11 -22.30 3.46 8.00
C VAL A 11 -21.72 2.07 8.22
N VAL A 12 -22.51 1.03 7.99
CA VAL A 12 -22.04 -0.36 7.90
C VAL A 12 -21.52 -0.60 6.49
N GLU A 13 -20.30 -1.14 6.43
CA GLU A 13 -19.57 -1.75 5.32
C GLU A 13 -19.44 -0.95 4.03
N THR A 14 -18.25 -0.40 3.78
CA THR A 14 -17.96 0.26 2.50
C THR A 14 -16.84 -0.48 1.80
N VAL A 15 -17.16 -1.06 0.65
CA VAL A 15 -16.16 -1.52 -0.30
C VAL A 15 -15.27 -0.32 -0.63
N ALA A 16 -14.04 -0.31 -0.12
CA ALA A 16 -13.13 0.83 -0.31
C ALA A 16 -12.74 0.99 -1.78
N VAL A 17 -12.66 -0.13 -2.51
CA VAL A 17 -12.23 -0.21 -3.89
C VAL A 17 -12.93 -1.38 -4.58
N GLU A 18 -13.59 -1.15 -5.71
CA GLU A 18 -14.26 -2.20 -6.49
C GLU A 18 -14.03 -2.03 -7.99
N GLY A 19 -13.91 -3.14 -8.73
CA GLY A 19 -14.04 -3.16 -10.18
C GLY A 19 -12.97 -2.37 -10.95
N ILE A 20 -11.76 -2.23 -10.39
CA ILE A 20 -10.66 -1.54 -11.06
C ILE A 20 -9.94 -2.51 -12.01
N ASP A 21 -9.88 -2.12 -13.29
CA ASP A 21 -8.98 -2.70 -14.29
C ASP A 21 -7.94 -1.64 -14.65
N TRP A 22 -6.70 -1.85 -14.22
CA TRP A 22 -5.63 -0.88 -14.36
C TRP A 22 -4.29 -1.57 -14.65
N SER A 23 -3.66 -1.16 -15.75
CA SER A 23 -2.30 -1.55 -16.11
C SER A 23 -1.38 -0.33 -16.01
N ILE A 24 -0.25 -0.49 -15.33
CA ILE A 24 0.76 0.55 -15.14
C ILE A 24 2.05 0.07 -15.81
N ALA A 25 2.51 0.81 -16.82
CA ALA A 25 3.75 0.52 -17.53
C ALA A 25 4.95 1.21 -16.87
N ALA A 26 6.16 0.74 -17.19
CA ALA A 26 7.38 1.39 -16.73
C ALA A 26 7.49 2.80 -17.31
N GLY A 27 7.71 3.79 -16.45
CA GLY A 27 7.78 5.20 -16.84
C GLY A 27 6.45 5.95 -16.78
N ASP A 28 5.34 5.25 -16.52
CA ASP A 28 4.04 5.89 -16.33
C ASP A 28 4.03 6.80 -15.10
N TYR A 29 3.26 7.89 -15.20
CA TYR A 29 2.93 8.78 -14.09
C TYR A 29 1.42 8.97 -14.02
N TRP A 30 0.84 8.61 -12.88
CA TRP A 30 -0.61 8.61 -12.68
C TRP A 30 -1.01 9.44 -11.45
N VAL A 31 -2.19 10.05 -11.53
CA VAL A 31 -2.82 10.75 -10.42
C VAL A 31 -4.17 10.08 -10.12
N VAL A 32 -4.34 9.63 -8.88
CA VAL A 32 -5.60 9.05 -8.39
C VAL A 32 -6.35 10.12 -7.59
N GLY A 33 -7.38 10.72 -8.20
CA GLY A 33 -8.23 11.74 -7.58
C GLY A 33 -9.53 11.17 -7.01
N GLY A 34 -10.07 11.78 -5.96
CA GLY A 34 -11.37 11.42 -5.40
C GLY A 34 -11.65 12.06 -4.03
N PRO A 35 -12.92 12.13 -3.59
CA PRO A 35 -13.31 12.70 -2.29
C PRO A 35 -12.63 12.02 -1.10
N PRO A 36 -12.52 12.67 0.07
CA PRO A 36 -12.06 12.01 1.30
C PRO A 36 -12.89 10.75 1.59
N GLY A 37 -12.23 9.67 2.02
CA GLY A 37 -12.91 8.39 2.30
C GLY A 37 -13.25 7.53 1.08
N SER A 38 -12.94 7.98 -0.15
CA SER A 38 -13.20 7.19 -1.37
C SER A 38 -12.28 5.97 -1.58
N GLY A 39 -11.53 5.54 -0.55
CA GLY A 39 -10.64 4.37 -0.62
C GLY A 39 -9.34 4.54 -1.41
N LYS A 40 -8.89 5.76 -1.72
CA LYS A 40 -7.60 5.99 -2.43
C LYS A 40 -6.41 5.39 -1.69
N SER A 41 -6.34 5.60 -0.38
CA SER A 41 -5.24 5.10 0.44
C SER A 41 -5.28 3.57 0.53
N ASP A 42 -6.49 2.98 0.58
CA ASP A 42 -6.67 1.53 0.52
C ASP A 42 -6.28 0.95 -0.85
N LEU A 43 -6.59 1.66 -1.95
CA LEU A 43 -6.14 1.30 -3.29
C LEU A 43 -4.62 1.30 -3.35
N LEU A 44 -3.95 2.38 -2.94
CA LEU A 44 -2.50 2.47 -2.97
C LEU A 44 -1.83 1.43 -2.05
N ALA A 45 -2.41 1.15 -0.87
CA ALA A 45 -1.93 0.11 0.03
C ALA A 45 -2.08 -1.29 -0.60
N THR A 46 -3.19 -1.55 -1.29
CA THR A 46 -3.43 -2.81 -2.02
C THR A 46 -2.47 -2.97 -3.18
N LEU A 47 -2.29 -1.93 -4.01
CA LEU A 47 -1.31 -1.93 -5.11
C LEU A 47 0.13 -2.05 -4.62
N ALA A 48 0.42 -1.56 -3.42
CA ALA A 48 1.68 -1.79 -2.74
C ALA A 48 1.74 -3.15 -2.03
N GLY A 49 0.76 -4.04 -2.16
CA GLY A 49 0.79 -5.39 -1.58
C GLY A 49 0.73 -5.43 -0.05
N LEU A 50 0.30 -4.35 0.60
CA LEU A 50 0.06 -4.32 2.05
C LEU A 50 -1.28 -4.98 2.41
N HIS A 51 -2.24 -4.91 1.50
CA HIS A 51 -3.51 -5.64 1.58
C HIS A 51 -3.60 -6.62 0.41
N ARG A 52 -4.14 -7.82 0.67
CA ARG A 52 -4.50 -8.74 -0.40
C ARG A 52 -5.90 -8.38 -0.91
N PRO A 53 -6.13 -8.35 -2.23
CA PRO A 53 -7.47 -8.15 -2.77
C PRO A 53 -8.39 -9.30 -2.32
N LEU A 54 -9.62 -8.97 -1.92
CA LEU A 54 -10.62 -9.97 -1.55
C LEU A 54 -11.15 -10.74 -2.77
N LYS A 55 -11.13 -10.10 -3.95
CA LYS A 55 -11.55 -10.65 -5.24
C LYS A 55 -10.68 -10.04 -6.36
N GLY A 56 -10.55 -10.77 -7.47
CA GLY A 56 -9.75 -10.34 -8.61
C GLY A 56 -8.28 -10.73 -8.49
N THR A 57 -7.46 -10.15 -9.37
CA THR A 57 -6.05 -10.50 -9.54
C THR A 57 -5.20 -9.24 -9.43
N LEU A 58 -4.11 -9.33 -8.66
CA LEU A 58 -3.08 -8.29 -8.57
C LEU A 58 -1.77 -8.89 -9.06
N ARG A 59 -1.14 -8.26 -10.05
CA ARG A 59 0.12 -8.74 -10.62
C ARG A 59 1.25 -7.77 -10.35
N PHE A 60 2.35 -8.26 -9.80
CA PHE A 60 3.60 -7.52 -9.68
C PHE A 60 4.53 -7.95 -10.79
N PHE A 61 4.88 -6.99 -11.65
CA PHE A 61 5.87 -7.18 -12.72
C PHE A 61 5.60 -8.40 -13.62
N GLY A 62 4.32 -8.71 -13.85
CA GLY A 62 3.87 -9.84 -14.67
C GLY A 62 3.45 -11.09 -13.89
N SER A 63 3.80 -11.20 -12.61
CA SER A 63 3.48 -12.37 -11.78
C SER A 63 2.27 -12.11 -10.88
N ASP A 64 1.32 -13.05 -10.82
CA ASP A 64 0.21 -12.99 -9.87
C ASP A 64 0.72 -13.21 -8.45
N ILE A 65 0.44 -12.24 -7.56
CA ILE A 65 0.92 -12.30 -6.18
C ILE A 65 0.31 -13.46 -5.38
N ALA A 66 -0.83 -14.01 -5.82
CA ALA A 66 -1.47 -15.16 -5.18
C ALA A 66 -0.72 -16.47 -5.43
N GLU A 67 0.09 -16.53 -6.50
CA GLU A 67 0.85 -17.71 -6.91
C GLU A 67 2.31 -17.69 -6.42
N LEU A 68 2.77 -16.56 -5.89
CA LEU A 68 4.13 -16.41 -5.39
C LEU A 68 4.31 -17.07 -4.01
N GLY A 69 5.43 -17.75 -3.84
CA GLY A 69 5.94 -18.13 -2.52
C GLY A 69 6.32 -16.90 -1.69
N GLU A 70 6.57 -17.09 -0.39
CA GLU A 70 6.86 -16.00 0.54
C GLU A 70 8.09 -15.18 0.12
N ASP A 71 9.18 -15.86 -0.27
CA ASP A 71 10.42 -15.22 -0.70
C ASP A 71 10.25 -14.44 -2.01
N ASP A 72 9.58 -15.02 -2.99
CA ASP A 72 9.31 -14.37 -4.29
C ASP A 72 8.38 -13.17 -4.13
N PHE A 73 7.36 -13.29 -3.28
CA PHE A 73 6.47 -12.19 -2.94
C PHE A 73 7.26 -11.05 -2.26
N LEU A 74 8.11 -11.38 -1.29
CA LEU A 74 8.96 -10.40 -0.62
C LEU A 74 9.89 -9.70 -1.62
N ALA A 75 10.58 -10.46 -2.48
CA ALA A 75 11.47 -9.92 -3.50
C ALA A 75 10.74 -8.97 -4.47
N ALA A 76 9.52 -9.33 -4.91
CA ALA A 76 8.69 -8.46 -5.73
C ALA A 76 8.25 -7.20 -4.95
N ARG A 77 7.80 -7.37 -3.70
CA ARG A 77 7.32 -6.28 -2.82
C ARG A 77 8.41 -5.25 -2.50
N LEU A 78 9.66 -5.68 -2.33
CA LEU A 78 10.80 -4.79 -2.05
C LEU A 78 11.10 -3.84 -3.22
N ARG A 79 10.63 -4.13 -4.42
CA ARG A 79 10.75 -3.23 -5.59
C ARG A 79 9.74 -2.08 -5.58
N ILE A 80 8.80 -2.07 -4.63
CA ILE A 80 7.72 -1.08 -4.55
C ILE A 80 7.94 -0.16 -3.34
N GLY A 81 8.18 1.13 -3.61
CA GLY A 81 8.22 2.17 -2.59
C GLY A 81 6.83 2.72 -2.29
N LEU A 82 6.48 2.89 -1.01
CA LEU A 82 5.24 3.54 -0.59
C LEU A 82 5.56 4.68 0.37
N VAL A 83 5.03 5.86 0.09
CA VAL A 83 5.12 7.04 0.95
C VAL A 83 3.72 7.31 1.49
N PHE A 84 3.57 7.28 2.81
CA PHE A 84 2.30 7.54 3.46
C PHE A 84 2.06 9.04 3.64
N GLU A 85 0.79 9.42 3.79
CA GLU A 85 0.41 10.79 4.15
C GLU A 85 1.15 11.25 5.42
N ASN A 86 1.38 12.56 5.53
CA ASN A 86 2.07 13.21 6.66
C ASN A 86 3.52 12.76 6.91
N GLY A 87 4.25 12.36 5.85
CA GLY A 87 5.68 12.00 5.96
C GLY A 87 5.92 10.58 6.50
N GLY A 88 4.86 9.80 6.64
CA GLY A 88 4.89 8.40 7.05
C GLY A 88 5.41 8.16 8.46
N ARG A 89 5.53 6.87 8.79
CA ARG A 89 5.99 6.36 10.09
C ARG A 89 7.50 6.45 10.22
N SER A 90 8.03 7.67 10.09
CA SER A 90 9.45 7.92 10.35
C SER A 90 9.76 7.57 11.81
N PHE A 91 10.89 6.92 12.05
CA PHE A 91 11.32 6.59 13.39
C PHE A 91 11.88 7.84 14.07
N ASN A 92 11.14 8.36 15.04
CA ASN A 92 11.48 9.61 15.74
C ASN A 92 12.83 9.57 16.49
N HIS A 93 13.34 8.37 16.76
CA HIS A 93 14.64 8.17 17.42
C HIS A 93 15.81 8.08 16.42
N LEU A 94 15.53 8.21 15.12
CA LEU A 94 16.52 8.20 14.04
C LEU A 94 16.54 9.55 13.34
N THR A 95 17.71 9.94 12.85
CA THR A 95 17.88 11.10 11.97
C THR A 95 17.20 10.87 10.62
N VAL A 96 17.01 11.94 9.84
CA VAL A 96 16.49 11.87 8.47
C VAL A 96 17.37 10.96 7.60
N ALA A 97 18.70 11.11 7.71
CA ALA A 97 19.65 10.29 6.96
C ALA A 97 19.55 8.81 7.32
N GLU A 98 19.35 8.49 8.60
CA GLU A 98 19.18 7.12 9.05
C GLU A 98 17.86 6.51 8.55
N ASN A 99 16.75 7.23 8.63
CA ASN A 99 15.47 6.78 8.07
C ASN A 99 15.59 6.51 6.56
N ALA A 100 16.24 7.41 5.80
CA ALA A 100 16.47 7.25 4.37
C ALA A 100 17.39 6.07 4.04
N ALA A 101 18.30 5.70 4.95
CA ALA A 101 19.22 4.58 4.78
C ALA A 101 18.61 3.22 5.13
N LEU A 102 17.49 3.16 5.85
CA LEU A 102 16.88 1.88 6.28
C LEU A 102 16.59 0.93 5.11
N PRO A 103 15.91 1.35 4.02
CA PRO A 103 15.65 0.45 2.90
C PRO A 103 16.94 -0.11 2.29
N LEU A 104 17.97 0.72 2.16
CA LEU A 104 19.27 0.28 1.63
C LEU A 104 19.88 -0.81 2.52
N ARG A 105 19.87 -0.63 3.84
CA ARG A 105 20.40 -1.60 4.80
C ARG A 105 19.63 -2.92 4.75
N TYR A 106 18.30 -2.88 4.81
CA TYR A 106 17.49 -4.10 4.82
C TYR A 106 17.53 -4.85 3.49
N HIS A 107 17.69 -4.15 2.36
CA HIS A 107 17.81 -4.80 1.05
C HIS A 107 19.20 -5.43 0.85
N HIS A 108 20.27 -4.83 1.39
CA HIS A 108 21.62 -5.40 1.31
C HIS A 108 21.82 -6.63 2.21
N HIS A 109 21.19 -6.67 3.39
CA HIS A 109 21.27 -7.84 4.29
C HIS A 109 20.39 -9.02 3.85
N ALA A 110 19.38 -8.80 3.00
CA ALA A 110 18.56 -9.87 2.44
C ALA A 110 19.29 -10.72 1.37
N GLN A 111 20.47 -10.31 0.92
CA GLN A 111 21.28 -11.06 -0.06
C GLN A 111 22.32 -12.01 0.57
N THR A 112 22.34 -12.19 1.89
CA THR A 112 23.34 -13.05 2.57
C THR A 112 22.73 -14.35 3.12
N VAL A 113 21.78 -14.96 2.41
CA VAL A 113 21.40 -16.37 2.66
C VAL A 113 21.91 -17.22 1.52
N GLU A 114 23.21 -17.52 1.56
CA GLU A 114 23.82 -18.70 0.93
C GLU A 114 25.24 -18.86 1.50
N THR A 115 25.38 -19.67 2.55
CA THR A 115 26.50 -20.61 2.78
C THR A 115 26.04 -21.66 3.79
#